data_AF-A0A2W6NNG2-F1
#
_entry.id   AF-A0A2W6NNG2-F1
#
_cell.length_a   1.000
_cell.length_b   1.000
_cell.length_c   1.000
_cell.angle_alpha   90.00
_cell.angle_beta   90.00
_cell.angle_gamma   90.00
#
_symmetry.space_group_name_H-M   'P 1'
#
loop_
_entity.id
_entity.type
_entity.pdbx_description
1 polymer ?
#
loop_
_entity_poly.entity_id
_entity_poly.type
_entity_poly.pdbx_seq_one_letter_code
_entity_poly.pdbx_strand_id
1 'polypeptide(L)' 'MKFEQLIGNINEGQIAKGVFANESWYLVRDSDAICYCNEDGSELYGVVPLTFSNMNASYVIAGYFEG' A
#
# COMPACT_ATOMS: atom_id res chain seq x y z
N MET A 1 -4.92 -9.86 -2.26
CA MET A 1 -6.15 -9.08 -2.50
C MET A 1 -5.91 -8.06 -3.61
N LYS A 2 -6.94 -7.60 -4.33
CA LYS A 2 -6.83 -6.52 -5.33
C LYS A 2 -6.84 -5.14 -4.66
N PHE A 3 -6.51 -4.07 -5.40
CA PHE A 3 -6.43 -2.71 -4.84
C PHE A 3 -7.75 -2.21 -4.24
N GLU A 4 -8.87 -2.45 -4.93
CA GLU A 4 -10.21 -2.07 -4.42
C GLU A 4 -10.54 -2.77 -3.10
N GLN A 5 -10.16 -4.04 -2.98
CA GLN A 5 -10.31 -4.79 -1.74
C GLN A 5 -9.36 -4.26 -0.66
N LEU A 6 -8.13 -3.90 -1.03
CA LEU A 6 -7.18 -3.32 -0.09
C LEU A 6 -7.72 -2.04 0.53
N ILE A 7 -8.28 -1.12 -0.27
CA ILE A 7 -8.85 0.15 0.23
C ILE A 7 -9.89 -0.07 1.33
N GLY A 8 -10.73 -1.11 1.20
CA GLY A 8 -11.74 -1.43 2.20
C GLY A 8 -11.23 -2.20 3.43
N ASN A 9 -9.99 -2.69 3.42
CA ASN A 9 -9.46 -3.56 4.48
C ASN A 9 -8.21 -3.00 5.18
N ILE A 10 -7.45 -2.11 4.54
CA ILE A 10 -6.25 -1.51 5.11
C ILE A 10 -6.65 -0.41 6.11
N ASN A 11 -6.32 -0.61 7.38
CA ASN A 11 -6.55 0.37 8.43
C ASN A 11 -5.40 1.36 8.51
N GLU A 12 -5.64 2.50 9.13
CA GLU A 12 -4.61 3.51 9.40
C GLU A 12 -3.38 2.89 10.08
N GLY A 13 -2.19 3.28 9.63
CA GLY A 13 -0.91 2.72 10.08
C GLY A 13 -0.57 1.33 9.52
N GLN A 14 -1.50 0.59 8.91
CA GLN A 14 -1.17 -0.70 8.30
C GLN A 14 -0.38 -0.56 7.01
N ILE A 15 0.62 -1.43 6.86
CA ILE A 15 1.45 -1.52 5.67
C ILE A 15 0.99 -2.70 4.83
N ALA A 16 0.86 -2.49 3.53
CA ALA A 16 0.58 -3.52 2.54
C ALA A 16 1.70 -3.61 1.50
N LYS A 17 2.07 -4.83 1.14
CA LYS A 17 2.99 -5.09 0.03
C LYS A 17 2.20 -5.36 -1.24
N GLY A 18 2.44 -4.59 -2.28
CA GLY A 18 1.94 -4.80 -3.64
C GLY A 18 2.96 -5.53 -4.49
N VAL A 19 2.52 -6.48 -5.30
CA VAL A 19 3.35 -7.20 -6.28
C VAL A 19 2.64 -7.25 -7.63
N PHE A 20 3.31 -6.81 -8.68
CA PHE A 20 2.83 -6.89 -10.06
C PHE A 20 3.99 -7.16 -11.01
N ALA A 21 3.85 -8.16 -11.88
CA ALA A 21 4.94 -8.65 -12.72
C ALA A 21 6.21 -8.95 -11.89
N ASN A 22 7.30 -8.23 -12.13
CA ASN A 22 8.59 -8.39 -11.42
C ASN A 22 8.88 -7.26 -10.43
N GLU A 23 7.89 -6.42 -10.13
CA GLU A 23 8.04 -5.26 -9.26
C GLU A 23 7.24 -5.45 -7.97
N SER A 24 7.77 -4.88 -6.88
CA SER A 24 7.07 -4.81 -5.61
C SER A 24 7.25 -3.46 -4.94
N TRP A 25 6.23 -3.03 -4.21
CA TRP A 25 6.22 -1.78 -3.47
C TRP A 25 5.45 -1.93 -2.16
N TYR A 26 5.63 -0.96 -1.27
CA TYR A 26 4.93 -0.90 0.01
C TYR A 26 4.00 0.31 0.04
N LEU A 27 2.84 0.12 0.63
CA LEU A 27 1.79 1.11 0.80
C LEU A 27 1.41 1.22 2.27
N VAL A 28 1.09 2.41 2.74
CA VAL A 28 0.53 2.64 4.08
C VAL A 28 -0.72 3.50 4.00
N ARG A 29 -1.69 3.23 4.88
CA ARG A 29 -2.86 4.10 5.07
C ARG A 29 -2.48 5.19 6.08
N ASP A 30 -2.45 6.44 5.63
CA ASP A 30 -2.19 7.62 6.45
C ASP A 30 -3.30 8.65 6.22
N SER A 31 -3.98 9.06 7.30
CA SER A 31 -4.88 10.23 7.31
C SER A 31 -5.82 10.29 6.08
N ASP A 32 -6.52 9.20 5.82
CA ASP A 32 -7.44 8.97 4.69
C ASP A 32 -6.88 8.77 3.28
N ALA A 33 -5.56 8.84 3.11
CA ALA A 33 -4.87 8.50 1.87
C ALA A 33 -4.20 7.12 1.97
N ILE A 34 -3.97 6.48 0.82
CA ILE A 34 -3.01 5.39 0.71
C ILE A 34 -1.79 5.98 0.02
N CYS A 35 -0.64 5.89 0.67
CA CYS A 35 0.62 6.45 0.21
C CYS A 35 1.62 5.33 -0.06
N TYR A 36 2.51 5.55 -1.03
CA TYR A 36 3.73 4.75 -1.15
C TYR A 36 4.64 5.02 0.05
N CYS A 37 5.27 3.97 0.54
CA CYS A 37 6.23 4.07 1.62
C CYS A 37 7.42 3.10 1.43
N ASN A 38 8.44 3.24 2.28
CA ASN A 38 9.45 2.19 2.47
C ASN A 38 8.84 0.97 3.18
N GLU A 39 9.63 -0.10 3.30
CA GLU A 39 9.19 -1.38 3.85
C GLU A 39 8.64 -1.30 5.29
N ASP A 40 9.17 -0.39 6.10
CA ASP A 40 8.75 -0.17 7.50
C ASP A 40 7.72 0.95 7.66
N GLY A 41 7.32 1.63 6.58
CA GLY A 41 6.32 2.69 6.60
C GLY A 41 6.79 4.04 7.15
N SER A 42 8.06 4.18 7.55
CA SER A 42 8.59 5.41 8.18
C SER A 42 8.80 6.59 7.23
N GLU A 43 8.91 6.34 5.92
CA GLU A 43 9.06 7.38 4.90
C GLU A 43 7.96 7.28 3.84
N LEU A 44 7.30 8.40 3.53
CA LEU A 44 6.23 8.49 2.55
C LEU A 44 6.72 9.16 1.26
N TYR A 45 6.42 8.55 0.12
CA TYR A 45 6.85 9.03 -1.20
C TYR A 45 5.74 9.72 -1.99
N GLY A 46 4.48 9.62 -1.52
CA GLY A 46 3.32 10.27 -2.12
C GLY A 46 2.10 9.36 -2.24
N VAL A 47 0.96 9.95 -2.58
CA VAL A 47 -0.33 9.24 -2.70
C VAL A 47 -0.31 8.28 -3.90
N VAL A 48 -0.89 7.09 -3.72
CA VAL A 48 -0.96 6.06 -4.74
C VAL A 48 -1.94 6.47 -5.85
N PRO A 49 -1.50 6.61 -7.12
CA PRO A 49 -2.39 6.90 -8.24
C PRO A 49 -3.12 5.65 -8.74
N LEU A 50 -4.26 5.82 -9.44
CA LEU A 50 -5.01 4.71 -10.07
C LEU A 50 -4.38 4.28 -11.40
N THR A 51 -3.17 3.74 -11.37
CA THR A 51 -2.49 3.19 -12.55
C THR A 51 -2.91 1.75 -12.82
N PHE A 52 -2.66 1.29 -14.04
CA PHE A 52 -2.91 -0.11 -14.43
C PHE A 52 -2.18 -1.10 -13.52
N SER A 53 -0.91 -0.83 -13.18
CA SER A 53 -0.12 -1.70 -12.28
C SER A 53 -0.72 -1.74 -10.87
N ASN A 54 -1.08 -0.58 -10.31
CA ASN A 54 -1.66 -0.52 -8.97
C ASN A 54 -3.00 -1.26 -8.89
N MET A 55 -3.88 -1.08 -9.88
CA MET A 55 -5.18 -1.76 -9.91
C MET A 55 -5.06 -3.28 -10.10
N ASN A 56 -4.02 -3.75 -10.80
CA ASN A 56 -3.86 -5.16 -11.13
C ASN A 56 -2.91 -5.95 -10.22
N ALA A 57 -2.14 -5.27 -9.38
CA ALA A 57 -1.26 -5.88 -8.40
C ALA A 57 -2.01 -6.79 -7.41
N SER A 58 -1.27 -7.76 -6.86
CA SER A 58 -1.69 -8.52 -5.69
C SER A 58 -1.14 -7.85 -4.43
N TYR A 59 -2.01 -7.61 -3.47
CA TYR A 59 -1.68 -7.00 -2.19
C TYR A 59 -1.82 -7.99 -1.05
N VAL A 60 -0.98 -7.82 -0.03
CA VAL A 60 -1.07 -8.50 1.27
C VAL A 60 -0.71 -7.50 2.36
N ILE A 61 -1.46 -7.52 3.47
CA ILE A 61 -1.07 -6.76 4.67
C ILE A 61 0.21 -7.39 5.20
N ALA A 62 1.26 -6.59 5.29
CA ALA A 62 2.62 -7.05 5.57
C ALA A 62 3.14 -6.56 6.92
N GLY A 63 2.51 -5.56 7.53
CA GLY A 63 2.94 -5.03 8.81
C GLY A 63 2.11 -3.85 9.28
N TYR A 64 2.64 -3.16 10.27
CA TYR A 64 2.07 -1.96 10.86
C TYR A 64 3.21 -0.98 11.15
N PHE A 65 2.99 0.28 10.83
CA PHE A 65 3.84 1.39 11.22
C PHE A 65 3.39 1.91 12.58
N GLU A 66 4.19 1.69 13.61
CA GLU A 66 4.05 2.37 14.90
C GLU A 66 4.77 3.71 14.79
N GLY A 67 4.01 4.76 14.47
CA GLY A 67 4.50 6.15 14.49
C GLY A 67 4.84 6.65 15.88
#